data_AF-A0A1Y2UKM5-F1
#
_entry.id   AF-A0A1Y2UKM5-F1
#
_cell.length_a   1.000
_cell.length_b   1.000
_cell.length_c   1.000
_cell.angle_alpha   90.00
_cell.angle_beta   90.00
_cell.angle_gamma   90.00
#
_symmetry.space_group_name_H-M   'P 1'
#
loop_
_entity.id
_entity.type
_entity.pdbx_description
1 polymer ?
#
loop_
_entity_poly.entity_id
_entity_poly.type
_entity_poly.pdbx_seq_one_letter_code
_entity_poly.pdbx_strand_id
1 'polypeptide(L)'
;MNSDALDTVLGQISTCKGRLDSWEEEVKSKVLSDSATGEITRWLQYAWEQHNLVRVYSYYSGPGLQGKINSALSGLDSIDSRLRRVERKNKEKQKEKEDESKGKNHGHHGHHRHHRHHRHRP
;
A
#
# COMPACT_ATOMS: atom_id res chain seq x y z
N MET A 1 1.85 14.84 -26.96
CA MET A 1 2.79 14.81 -25.82
C MET A 1 4.16 15.06 -26.42
N ASN A 2 5.05 15.83 -25.78
CA ASN A 2 6.40 16.10 -26.31
C ASN A 2 7.44 15.41 -25.41
N SER A 3 8.72 15.40 -25.79
CA SER A 3 9.78 14.79 -24.96
C SER A 3 9.73 15.27 -23.51
N ASP A 4 9.53 16.57 -23.30
CA ASP A 4 9.50 17.19 -21.96
C ASP A 4 8.42 16.61 -21.05
N ALA A 5 7.28 16.21 -21.63
CA ALA A 5 6.21 15.56 -20.88
C ALA A 5 6.58 14.13 -20.48
N LEU A 6 7.30 13.39 -21.33
CA LEU A 6 7.85 12.08 -20.94
C LEU A 6 8.93 12.22 -19.88
N ASP A 7 9.79 13.21 -19.98
CA ASP A 7 10.84 13.49 -19.00
C ASP A 7 10.23 13.87 -17.64
N THR A 8 9.11 14.61 -17.65
CA THR A 8 8.31 14.89 -16.46
C THR A 8 7.77 13.61 -15.83
N VAL A 9 7.17 12.71 -16.64
CA VAL A 9 6.65 11.43 -16.13
C VAL A 9 7.77 10.58 -15.53
N LEU A 10 8.92 10.47 -16.20
CA LEU A 10 10.09 9.75 -15.70
C LEU A 10 10.62 10.35 -14.38
N GLY A 11 10.62 11.69 -14.27
CA GLY A 11 10.96 12.37 -13.03
C GLY A 11 10.01 12.00 -11.88
N GLN A 12 8.70 12.05 -12.12
CA GLN A 12 7.69 11.69 -11.12
C GLN A 12 7.77 10.21 -10.72
N ILE A 13 8.06 9.31 -11.68
CA ILE A 13 8.34 7.89 -11.40
C ILE A 13 9.52 7.77 -10.42
N SER A 14 10.62 8.50 -10.67
CA SER A 14 11.78 8.49 -9.77
C SER A 14 11.44 9.02 -8.38
N THR A 15 10.69 10.11 -8.29
CA THR A 15 10.23 10.67 -7.00
C THR A 15 9.36 9.68 -6.23
N CYS A 16 8.40 9.05 -6.90
CA CYS A 16 7.54 8.05 -6.29
C CYS A 16 8.34 6.85 -5.79
N LYS A 17 9.29 6.33 -6.59
CA LYS A 17 10.16 5.22 -6.17
C LYS A 17 10.92 5.52 -4.87
N GLY A 18 11.47 6.73 -4.72
CA GLY A 18 12.15 7.12 -3.49
C GLY A 18 11.24 7.15 -2.25
N ARG A 19 9.98 7.60 -2.39
CA ARG A 19 9.00 7.55 -1.30
C ARG A 19 8.56 6.12 -0.98
N LEU A 20 8.38 5.33 -2.03
CA LEU A 20 7.92 3.96 -1.96
C LEU A 20 8.88 3.05 -1.20
N ASP A 21 10.19 3.24 -1.36
CA ASP A 21 11.21 2.54 -0.55
C ASP A 21 11.00 2.81 0.95
N SER A 22 10.67 4.06 1.31
CA SER A 22 10.40 4.43 2.71
C SER A 22 9.12 3.78 3.24
N TRP A 23 8.02 3.80 2.48
CA TRP A 23 6.77 3.15 2.89
C TRP A 23 6.88 1.62 2.98
N GLU A 24 7.67 1.00 2.10
CA GLU A 24 7.94 -0.44 2.14
C GLU A 24 8.69 -0.85 3.41
N GLU A 25 9.61 -0.02 3.92
CA GLU A 25 10.26 -0.25 5.21
C GLU A 25 9.34 0.06 6.39
N GLU A 26 8.61 1.18 6.36
CA GLU A 26 7.70 1.55 7.44
C GLU A 26 6.62 0.49 7.67
N VAL A 27 6.01 -0.02 6.59
CA VAL A 27 4.93 -1.02 6.67
C VAL A 27 5.40 -2.38 7.20
N LYS A 28 6.71 -2.66 7.26
CA LYS A 28 7.22 -3.87 7.92
C LYS A 28 7.12 -3.77 9.45
N SER A 29 7.32 -2.57 9.99
CA SER A 29 7.41 -2.35 11.44
C SER A 29 6.09 -1.88 12.06
N LYS A 30 5.32 -1.03 11.35
CA LYS A 30 4.12 -0.39 11.88
C LYS A 30 3.04 -0.25 10.81
N VAL A 31 1.83 0.04 11.26
CA VAL A 31 0.76 0.54 10.39
C VAL A 31 1.15 1.94 9.91
N LEU A 32 1.05 2.16 8.60
CA LEU A 32 1.28 3.46 7.98
C LEU A 32 0.24 4.47 8.47
N SER A 33 0.64 5.73 8.52
CA SER A 33 -0.29 6.82 8.85
C SER A 33 -1.34 7.01 7.76
N ASP A 34 -2.46 7.65 8.12
CA ASP A 34 -3.51 8.00 7.15
C ASP A 34 -2.98 8.94 6.07
N SER A 35 -2.04 9.82 6.41
CA SER A 35 -1.34 10.69 5.45
C SER A 35 -0.59 9.88 4.39
N ALA A 36 0.24 8.91 4.82
CA ALA A 36 0.97 8.03 3.91
C ALA A 36 0.02 7.18 3.05
N THR A 37 -1.07 6.67 3.63
CA THR A 37 -2.09 5.91 2.90
C THR A 37 -2.82 6.77 1.85
N GLY A 38 -3.11 8.03 2.19
CA GLY A 38 -3.66 9.01 1.26
C GLY A 38 -2.70 9.34 0.11
N GLU A 39 -1.41 9.48 0.39
CA GLU A 39 -0.40 9.67 -0.65
C GLU A 39 -0.28 8.46 -1.57
N ILE A 40 -0.24 7.24 -1.03
CA ILE A 40 -0.23 6.00 -1.83
C ILE A 40 -1.42 5.97 -2.79
N THR A 41 -2.61 6.33 -2.31
CA THR A 41 -3.83 6.36 -3.12
C THR A 41 -3.72 7.37 -4.27
N ARG A 42 -3.20 8.58 -3.99
CA ARG A 42 -2.95 9.59 -5.03
C ARG A 42 -1.94 9.11 -6.06
N TRP A 43 -0.89 8.42 -5.65
CA TRP A 43 0.10 7.87 -6.57
C TRP A 43 -0.44 6.73 -7.43
N LEU A 44 -1.32 5.89 -6.90
CA LEU A 44 -2.01 4.85 -7.69
C LEU A 44 -2.88 5.47 -8.79
N GLN A 45 -3.63 6.53 -8.46
CA GLN A 45 -4.43 7.27 -9.44
C GLN A 45 -3.54 7.91 -10.50
N TYR A 46 -2.50 8.63 -10.07
CA TYR A 46 -1.53 9.23 -10.98
C TYR A 46 -0.89 8.19 -11.91
N ALA A 47 -0.45 7.05 -11.37
CA ALA A 47 0.18 6.00 -12.17
C ALA A 47 -0.75 5.47 -13.25
N TRP A 48 -2.03 5.24 -12.92
CA TRP A 48 -3.04 4.80 -13.88
C TRP A 48 -3.30 5.85 -14.98
N GLU A 49 -3.47 7.11 -14.61
CA GLU A 49 -3.71 8.21 -15.56
C GLU A 49 -2.52 8.39 -16.52
N GLN A 50 -1.30 8.44 -15.98
CA GLN A 50 -0.10 8.58 -16.80
C GLN A 50 0.13 7.35 -17.67
N HIS A 51 -0.15 6.15 -17.17
CA HIS A 51 0.02 4.93 -17.96
C HIS A 51 -0.89 4.94 -19.19
N ASN A 52 -2.17 5.33 -19.02
CA ASN A 52 -3.10 5.47 -20.13
C ASN A 52 -2.66 6.56 -21.10
N LEU A 53 -2.22 7.72 -20.59
CA LEU A 53 -1.74 8.82 -21.41
C LEU A 53 -0.51 8.43 -22.24
N VAL A 54 0.49 7.80 -21.62
CA VAL A 54 1.71 7.35 -22.30
C VAL A 54 1.41 6.26 -23.32
N ARG A 55 0.48 5.34 -23.03
CA ARG A 55 0.04 4.34 -24.01
C ARG A 55 -0.59 4.97 -25.24
N VAL A 56 -1.53 5.90 -25.05
CA VAL A 56 -2.15 6.65 -26.16
C VAL A 56 -1.06 7.36 -26.97
N TYR A 57 -0.13 8.02 -26.28
CA TYR A 57 0.97 8.71 -26.95
C TYR A 57 1.89 7.77 -27.74
N SER A 58 2.15 6.55 -27.25
CA SER A 58 2.94 5.55 -27.95
C SER A 58 2.40 5.20 -29.33
N TYR A 59 1.07 5.24 -29.54
CA TYR A 59 0.47 4.94 -30.85
C TYR A 59 0.78 6.01 -31.92
N TYR A 60 1.02 7.24 -31.49
CA TYR A 60 1.23 8.39 -32.40
C TYR A 60 2.69 8.86 -32.44
N SER A 61 3.58 8.21 -31.69
CA SER A 61 4.97 8.61 -31.56
C SER A 61 5.87 7.96 -32.60
N GLY A 62 6.84 8.72 -33.12
CA GLY A 62 7.90 8.20 -33.97
C GLY A 62 8.97 7.40 -33.18
N PRO A 63 9.82 6.61 -33.87
CA PRO A 63 10.77 5.68 -33.25
C PRO A 63 11.78 6.35 -32.31
N GLY A 64 12.09 7.64 -32.51
CA GLY A 64 13.04 8.39 -31.68
C GLY A 64 12.64 8.55 -30.20
N LEU A 65 11.37 8.35 -29.84
CA LEU A 65 10.89 8.45 -28.46
C LEU A 65 10.50 7.09 -27.84
N GLN A 66 10.56 6.00 -28.60
CA GLN A 66 10.07 4.70 -28.16
C GLN A 66 10.79 4.19 -26.90
N GLY A 67 12.10 4.44 -26.78
CA GLY A 67 12.87 4.07 -25.59
C GLY A 67 12.37 4.75 -24.31
N LYS A 68 12.12 6.07 -24.37
CA LYS A 68 11.58 6.83 -23.22
C LYS A 68 10.17 6.39 -22.87
N ILE A 69 9.33 6.12 -23.88
CA ILE A 69 7.96 5.64 -23.69
C ILE A 69 7.97 4.28 -22.98
N ASN A 70 8.76 3.32 -23.45
CA ASN A 70 8.87 2.01 -22.83
C ASN A 70 9.39 2.10 -21.40
N SER A 71 10.36 2.98 -21.14
CA SER A 71 10.87 3.24 -19.79
C SER A 71 9.80 3.82 -18.86
N ALA A 72 9.00 4.77 -19.35
CA ALA A 72 7.89 5.36 -18.60
C ALA A 72 6.82 4.32 -18.28
N LEU A 73 6.36 3.52 -19.27
CA LEU A 73 5.36 2.47 -19.05
C LEU A 73 5.84 1.44 -18.02
N SER A 74 7.04 0.89 -18.20
CA SER A 74 7.60 -0.09 -17.26
C SER A 74 7.79 0.51 -15.85
N GLY A 75 8.18 1.77 -15.76
CA GLY A 75 8.29 2.48 -14.48
C GLY A 75 6.95 2.65 -13.78
N LEU A 76 5.88 2.98 -14.51
CA LEU A 76 4.52 3.12 -13.98
C LEU A 76 3.95 1.78 -13.51
N ASP A 77 4.12 0.71 -14.29
CA ASP A 77 3.69 -0.64 -13.92
C ASP A 77 4.39 -1.14 -12.64
N SER A 78 5.70 -0.86 -12.53
CA SER A 78 6.50 -1.19 -11.36
C SER A 78 5.99 -0.45 -10.11
N ILE A 79 5.66 0.84 -10.24
CA ILE A 79 5.11 1.64 -9.15
C ILE A 79 3.73 1.14 -8.72
N ASP A 80 2.80 0.91 -9.65
CA ASP A 80 1.45 0.43 -9.33
C ASP A 80 1.51 -0.90 -8.56
N SER A 81 2.31 -1.85 -9.06
CA SER A 81 2.50 -3.16 -8.43
C SER A 81 3.02 -3.07 -6.99
N ARG A 82 3.99 -2.18 -6.76
CA ARG A 82 4.60 -1.98 -5.44
C ARG A 82 3.67 -1.22 -4.50
N LEU A 83 3.00 -0.16 -4.95
CA LEU A 83 2.03 0.59 -4.15
C LEU A 83 0.88 -0.32 -3.67
N ARG A 84 0.33 -1.15 -4.55
CA ARG A 84 -0.70 -2.14 -4.16
C ARG A 84 -0.20 -3.15 -3.13
N ARG A 85 1.07 -3.53 -3.20
CA ARG A 85 1.70 -4.43 -2.23
C ARG A 85 1.81 -3.75 -0.86
N VAL A 86 2.27 -2.50 -0.83
CA VAL A 86 2.35 -1.71 0.40
C VAL A 86 0.96 -1.52 1.02
N GLU A 87 -0.03 -1.15 0.20
CA GLU A 87 -1.41 -0.97 0.64
C GLU A 87 -1.98 -2.26 1.28
N ARG A 88 -1.76 -3.41 0.63
CA ARG A 88 -2.21 -4.71 1.15
C ARG A 88 -1.55 -5.06 2.48
N LYS A 89 -0.23 -4.94 2.57
CA LYS A 89 0.53 -5.18 3.82
C LYS A 89 0.07 -4.26 4.94
N ASN A 90 -0.24 -3.00 4.62
CA ASN A 90 -0.73 -2.06 5.61
C ASN A 90 -2.11 -2.48 6.15
N LYS A 91 -3.02 -2.92 5.27
CA LYS A 91 -4.34 -3.44 5.64
C LYS A 91 -4.23 -4.72 6.49
N GLU A 92 -3.29 -5.60 6.18
CA GLU A 92 -3.01 -6.80 7.00
C GLU A 92 -2.58 -6.40 8.42
N LYS A 93 -1.62 -5.47 8.56
CA LYS A 93 -1.20 -4.96 9.87
C LYS A 93 -2.29 -4.21 10.64
N GLN A 94 -3.16 -3.49 9.95
CA GLN A 94 -4.31 -2.84 10.58
C GLN A 94 -5.23 -3.88 11.23
N LYS A 95 -5.53 -4.97 10.49
CA LYS A 95 -6.32 -6.08 11.01
C LYS A 95 -5.65 -6.79 12.18
N GLU A 96 -4.35 -7.09 12.09
CA GLU A 96 -3.59 -7.69 13.20
C GLU A 96 -3.72 -6.85 14.49
N LYS A 97 -3.55 -5.52 14.40
CA LYS A 97 -3.73 -4.62 15.55
C LYS A 97 -5.17 -4.59 16.09
N GLU A 98 -6.16 -4.62 15.21
CA GLU A 98 -7.58 -4.68 15.61
C GLU A 98 -7.92 -6.01 16.30
N ASP A 99 -7.37 -7.12 15.83
CA ASP A 99 -7.60 -8.44 16.41
C ASP A 99 -6.89 -8.59 17.77
N GLU A 100 -5.66 -8.08 17.91
CA GLU A 100 -4.96 -8.02 19.20
C GLU A 100 -5.72 -7.19 20.24
N SER A 101 -6.31 -6.07 19.83
CA SER A 101 -7.09 -5.20 20.73
C SER A 101 -8.43 -5.83 21.12
N LYS A 102 -9.09 -6.57 20.23
CA LYS A 102 -10.31 -7.34 20.55
C LYS A 102 -10.03 -8.56 21.43
N GLY A 103 -8.90 -9.25 21.22
CA GLY A 103 -8.48 -10.41 22.00
C GLY A 103 -8.11 -10.07 23.45
N LYS A 104 -7.51 -8.89 23.69
CA LYS A 104 -7.22 -8.41 25.06
C LYS A 104 -8.48 -8.05 25.86
N ASN A 105 -9.56 -7.62 25.22
CA ASN A 105 -10.82 -7.29 25.89
C ASN A 105 -11.67 -8.50 26.28
N HIS A 106 -11.43 -9.69 25.72
CA HIS A 106 -12.19 -10.91 26.04
C HIS A 106 -11.56 -11.77 27.15
N GLY A 107 -10.44 -11.35 27.75
CA GLY A 107 -9.72 -12.11 28.79
C GLY A 107 -10.15 -11.86 30.24
N HIS A 108 -11.14 -11.00 30.50
CA HIS A 108 -11.50 -10.58 31.86
C HIS A 108 -13.01 -10.67 32.15
N HIS A 109 -13.64 -11.81 31.86
CA HIS A 109 -14.96 -12.10 32.40
C HIS A 109 -15.09 -13.55 32.89
N GLY A 110 -14.99 -13.69 34.21
CA GLY A 110 -15.89 -14.56 34.98
C GLY A 110 -15.56 -16.05 35.03
N HIS A 111 -14.51 -16.42 35.77
CA HIS A 111 -14.51 -17.71 36.48
C HIS A 111 -14.58 -17.46 37.99
N HIS A 112 -15.69 -16.86 38.44
CA HIS A 112 -16.03 -16.80 39.85
C HIS A 112 -17.07 -17.88 40.18
N ARG A 113 -16.60 -18.86 40.97
CA ARG A 113 -17.34 -19.75 41.89
C ARG A 113 -18.42 -20.65 41.30
N HIS A 114 -18.26 -21.95 41.57
CA HIS A 114 -19.12 -22.64 42.54
C HIS A 114 -18.34 -23.80 43.19
N HIS A 115 -17.71 -23.53 44.34
CA HIS A 115 -17.33 -24.59 45.27
C HIS A 115 -18.61 -25.19 45.86
N ARG A 116 -19.00 -26.37 45.38
CA ARG A 116 -20.08 -27.16 45.99
C ARG A 116 -19.48 -27.97 47.14
N HIS A 117 -19.50 -27.40 48.33
CA HIS A 117 -19.30 -28.17 49.57
C HIS A 117 -20.48 -29.12 49.76
N HIS A 118 -20.30 -30.40 49.43
CA HIS A 118 -21.16 -31.45 49.95
C HIS A 118 -20.73 -31.73 51.39
N ARG A 119 -21.52 -31.23 52.35
CA ARG A 119 -21.44 -31.62 53.75
C ARG A 119 -21.97 -33.04 53.89
N HIS A 120 -21.13 -33.93 54.40
CA HIS A 120 -21.52 -35.16 55.06
C HIS A 120 -22.25 -34.84 56.37
N ARG A 121 -23.40 -35.48 56.61
CA ARG A 121 -23.81 -36.12 57.88
C ARG A 121 -25.31 -36.49 57.86
N PRO A 122 -25.77 -37.39 58.76
CA PRO A 122 -25.12 -38.56 59.37
C PRO A 122 -25.65 -39.88 58.80
#